data_AF-A0A6N4VCH7-F1
#
_entry.id   AF-A0A6N4VCH7-F1
#
_cell.length_a   1.000
_cell.length_b   1.000
_cell.length_c   1.000
_cell.angle_alpha   90.00
_cell.angle_beta   90.00
_cell.angle_gamma   90.00
#
_symmetry.space_group_name_H-M   'P 1'
#
loop_
_entity.id
_entity.type
_entity.pdbx_description
1 polymer ?
#
loop_
_entity_poly.entity_id
_entity_poly.type
_entity_poly.pdbx_seq_one_letter_code
_entity_poly.pdbx_strand_id
1 'polypeptide(L)'
;MALVAAVTCSSCVVRTEVRPDSGSQSGGLVPEDLPPGVRYVGPGAEATTYLRGDVGRIVVEVDQAEGAEVSAEALDHFQTVLGSVADKPVEIETSTISAGGSAFSAEDLRGLENEHRDTVTDGDTASMYVLSLNGTLSDRQGIIGVAYGGSSFALFLEQNRGLDSAAVERAVLVHEAGHLLALVNVGYESPRDREDPDHANHSSNADSVMHWAVESVSILDALGGGPPDDFDDDDRADLADIASGAIVPEF
;
A
#
# COMPACT_ATOMS: atom_id res chain seq x y z
N MET A 1 -14.74 28.78 -64.14
CA MET A 1 -13.60 27.86 -64.29
C MET A 1 -12.36 28.58 -63.81
N ALA A 2 -11.94 28.31 -62.58
CA ALA A 2 -10.69 28.80 -62.03
C ALA A 2 -10.10 27.69 -61.15
N LEU A 3 -8.81 27.49 -61.36
CA LEU A 3 -7.95 26.40 -60.91
C LEU A 3 -7.69 26.52 -59.39
N VAL A 4 -7.94 25.47 -58.61
CA VAL A 4 -7.46 25.39 -57.22
C VAL A 4 -6.07 24.76 -57.24
N ALA A 5 -5.07 25.55 -56.92
CA ALA A 5 -3.73 25.07 -56.61
C ALA A 5 -3.71 24.50 -55.19
N ALA A 6 -3.28 23.24 -55.05
CA ALA A 6 -3.03 22.63 -53.76
C ALA A 6 -1.71 23.18 -53.17
N VAL A 7 -1.81 23.84 -52.02
CA VAL A 7 -0.68 24.07 -51.11
C VAL A 7 -0.86 23.10 -49.96
N THR A 8 -0.01 22.08 -49.89
CA THR A 8 0.07 21.17 -48.75
C THR A 8 0.99 21.78 -47.69
N CYS A 9 0.43 22.11 -46.53
CA CYS A 9 1.21 22.26 -45.29
C CYS A 9 0.30 22.01 -44.08
N SER A 10 0.89 21.47 -43.01
CA SER A 10 0.32 21.20 -41.69
C SER A 10 -0.63 20.01 -41.58
N SER A 11 -0.04 18.83 -41.33
CA SER A 11 -0.72 17.83 -40.52
C SER A 11 -0.47 18.14 -39.05
N CYS A 12 -1.51 18.70 -38.42
CA CYS A 12 -1.64 18.85 -36.98
C CYS A 12 -1.41 17.49 -36.30
N VAL A 13 -0.43 17.42 -35.40
CA VAL A 13 -0.37 16.34 -34.42
C VAL A 13 -1.53 16.61 -33.45
N VAL A 14 -2.61 15.84 -33.59
CA VAL A 14 -3.62 15.74 -32.54
C VAL A 14 -2.93 15.07 -31.36
N ARG A 15 -2.46 15.87 -30.40
CA ARG A 15 -2.16 15.38 -29.07
C ARG A 15 -3.51 15.06 -28.44
N THR A 16 -3.83 13.77 -28.34
CA THR A 16 -4.88 13.32 -27.44
C THR A 16 -4.38 13.57 -26.04
N GLU A 17 -4.70 14.73 -25.47
CA GLU A 17 -4.64 14.89 -24.02
C GLU A 17 -5.69 13.94 -23.45
N VAL A 18 -5.23 12.84 -22.87
CA VAL A 18 -6.06 11.99 -22.02
C VAL A 18 -6.44 12.88 -20.84
N ARG A 19 -7.68 13.35 -20.83
CA ARG A 19 -8.28 13.95 -19.64
C ARG A 19 -8.30 12.87 -18.57
N PRO A 20 -7.88 13.15 -17.32
CA PRO A 20 -8.12 12.22 -16.23
C PRO A 20 -9.65 12.10 -16.10
N ASP A 21 -10.15 10.88 -16.17
CA ASP A 21 -11.55 10.60 -15.96
C ASP A 21 -11.88 10.92 -14.50
N SER A 22 -12.71 11.93 -14.31
CA SER A 22 -13.19 12.36 -13.00
C SER A 22 -14.24 11.35 -12.52
N GLY A 23 -13.77 10.21 -12.02
CA GLY A 23 -14.59 9.12 -11.49
C GLY A 23 -13.88 8.12 -10.58
N SER A 24 -12.58 8.30 -10.27
CA SER A 24 -11.88 7.43 -9.31
C SER A 24 -12.07 7.94 -7.88
N GLN A 25 -12.73 7.14 -7.03
CA GLN A 25 -12.69 7.31 -5.57
C GLN A 25 -11.56 6.50 -4.91
N SER A 26 -10.57 6.05 -5.69
CA SER A 26 -9.24 5.67 -5.18
C SER A 26 -8.21 6.71 -5.62
N GLY A 27 -8.50 7.97 -5.31
CA GLY A 27 -7.52 9.05 -5.44
C GLY A 27 -6.33 8.73 -4.53
N GLY A 28 -5.34 8.02 -5.08
CA GLY A 28 -4.08 7.77 -4.41
C GLY A 28 -3.56 9.09 -3.86
N LEU A 29 -2.91 9.02 -2.70
CA LEU A 29 -2.34 10.15 -1.99
C LEU A 29 -1.17 10.81 -2.76
N VAL A 30 -1.26 11.00 -4.06
CA VAL A 30 -0.21 11.49 -4.95
C VAL A 30 0.21 12.90 -4.47
N PRO A 31 1.50 13.13 -4.17
CA PRO A 31 1.98 14.47 -3.83
C PRO A 31 1.67 15.47 -4.94
N GLU A 32 1.12 16.63 -4.58
CA GLU A 32 0.80 17.68 -5.56
C GLU A 32 2.07 18.39 -6.10
N ASP A 33 3.20 18.34 -5.37
CA ASP A 33 4.44 19.09 -5.68
C ASP A 33 5.73 18.25 -5.60
N LEU A 34 5.91 17.30 -6.52
CA LEU A 34 7.18 16.56 -6.65
C LEU A 34 8.29 17.44 -7.27
N PRO A 35 9.54 17.40 -6.76
CA PRO A 35 10.67 18.05 -7.41
C PRO A 35 10.85 17.56 -8.87
N PRO A 36 11.35 18.42 -9.79
CA PRO A 36 11.58 18.02 -11.17
C PRO A 36 12.49 16.78 -11.27
N GLY A 37 11.97 15.71 -11.88
CA GLY A 37 12.70 14.45 -12.06
C GLY A 37 12.44 13.39 -10.98
N VAL A 38 11.69 13.71 -9.93
CA VAL A 38 11.22 12.74 -8.93
C VAL A 38 9.88 12.15 -9.40
N ARG A 39 9.80 10.83 -9.50
CA ARG A 39 8.53 10.12 -9.72
C ARG A 39 8.03 9.62 -8.37
N TYR A 40 6.80 10.00 -8.02
CA TYR A 40 6.08 9.29 -6.98
C TYR A 40 5.74 7.92 -7.53
N VAL A 41 6.23 6.90 -6.86
CA VAL A 41 5.86 5.53 -7.13
C VAL A 41 4.82 5.14 -6.09
N GLY A 42 3.60 4.88 -6.55
CA GLY A 42 2.48 4.52 -5.68
C GLY A 42 2.68 3.18 -5.00
N PRO A 43 1.71 2.75 -4.16
CA PRO A 43 1.71 1.40 -3.59
C PRO A 43 1.98 0.34 -4.65
N GLY A 44 2.72 -0.71 -4.29
CA GLY A 44 3.07 -1.83 -5.17
C GLY A 44 4.36 -1.64 -5.98
N ALA A 45 4.92 -0.43 -6.05
CA ALA A 45 6.08 -0.17 -6.90
C ALA A 45 7.35 -0.94 -6.54
N GLU A 46 7.50 -1.31 -5.27
CA GLU A 46 8.63 -2.13 -4.79
C GLU A 46 8.28 -3.62 -4.67
N ALA A 47 7.10 -4.06 -5.15
CA ALA A 47 6.65 -5.45 -5.05
C ALA A 47 7.67 -6.44 -5.61
N THR A 48 8.28 -6.11 -6.77
CA THR A 48 9.31 -6.97 -7.37
C THR A 48 10.58 -7.03 -6.53
N THR A 49 10.99 -5.93 -5.90
CA THR A 49 12.11 -5.87 -4.96
C THR A 49 11.85 -6.79 -3.76
N TYR A 50 10.63 -6.80 -3.21
CA TYR A 50 10.28 -7.67 -2.08
C TYR A 50 10.19 -9.15 -2.46
N LEU A 51 9.60 -9.49 -3.61
CA LEU A 51 9.22 -10.86 -3.94
C LEU A 51 10.27 -11.64 -4.75
N ARG A 52 11.16 -10.96 -5.47
CA ARG A 52 12.17 -11.62 -6.30
C ARG A 52 13.46 -11.87 -5.52
N GLY A 53 14.31 -12.75 -6.06
CA GLY A 53 15.61 -13.11 -5.49
C GLY A 53 16.71 -12.05 -5.67
N ASP A 54 16.35 -10.80 -5.97
CA ASP A 54 17.30 -9.70 -6.20
C ASP A 54 17.93 -9.17 -4.90
N VAL A 55 17.23 -9.38 -3.76
CA VAL A 55 17.70 -9.06 -2.40
C VAL A 55 17.55 -10.28 -1.49
N GLY A 56 18.49 -10.44 -0.56
CA GLY A 56 18.56 -11.56 0.37
C GLY A 56 17.71 -11.43 1.64
N ARG A 57 17.26 -10.23 2.01
CA ARG A 57 16.37 -10.03 3.17
C ARG A 57 15.47 -8.81 3.07
N ILE A 58 14.43 -8.77 3.90
CA ILE A 58 13.59 -7.59 4.13
C ILE A 58 13.84 -7.09 5.55
N VAL A 59 14.02 -5.79 5.70
CA VAL A 59 13.92 -5.10 6.99
C VAL A 59 12.62 -4.29 6.96
N VAL A 60 11.75 -4.56 7.93
CA VAL A 60 10.56 -3.75 8.20
C VAL A 60 10.92 -2.80 9.33
N GLU A 61 10.98 -1.52 9.04
CA GLU A 61 11.15 -0.47 10.04
C GLU A 61 9.77 0.02 10.48
N VAL A 62 9.51 -0.03 11.78
CA VAL A 62 8.23 0.32 12.40
C VAL A 62 8.44 1.46 13.37
N ASP A 63 8.10 2.66 12.93
CA ASP A 63 8.14 3.86 13.74
C ASP A 63 6.78 4.13 14.38
N GLN A 64 6.77 4.22 15.70
CA GLN A 64 5.54 4.22 16.49
C GLN A 64 5.49 5.48 17.35
N ALA A 65 4.41 6.25 17.23
CA ALA A 65 4.13 7.33 18.18
C ALA A 65 3.88 6.74 19.58
N GLU A 66 4.29 7.46 20.63
CA GLU A 66 4.01 7.05 22.01
C GLU A 66 2.49 6.81 22.22
N GLY A 67 2.11 5.62 22.69
CA GLY A 67 0.72 5.21 22.84
C GLY A 67 0.04 4.67 21.58
N ALA A 68 0.77 4.53 20.47
CA ALA A 68 0.34 3.89 19.21
C ALA A 68 1.21 2.66 18.89
N GLU A 69 1.72 1.97 19.92
CA GLU A 69 2.55 0.78 19.71
C GLU A 69 1.71 -0.37 19.17
N VAL A 70 2.17 -0.95 18.06
CA VAL A 70 1.70 -2.22 17.49
C VAL A 70 2.10 -3.34 18.45
N SER A 71 1.18 -4.26 18.73
CA SER A 71 1.44 -5.39 19.62
C SER A 71 2.52 -6.33 19.05
N ALA A 72 3.32 -6.91 19.95
CA ALA A 72 4.32 -7.90 19.57
C ALA A 72 3.72 -9.12 18.85
N GLU A 73 2.50 -9.53 19.25
CA GLU A 73 1.77 -10.62 18.59
C GLU A 73 1.47 -10.29 17.12
N ALA A 74 1.07 -9.05 16.84
CA ALA A 74 0.79 -8.63 15.47
C ALA A 74 2.06 -8.52 14.62
N LEU A 75 3.16 -8.03 15.20
CA LEU A 75 4.46 -7.97 14.53
C LEU A 75 5.03 -9.36 14.23
N ASP A 76 4.96 -10.30 15.17
CA ASP A 76 5.44 -11.68 14.98
C ASP A 76 4.66 -12.40 13.87
N HIS A 77 3.34 -12.21 13.83
CA HIS A 77 2.50 -12.74 12.77
C HIS A 77 2.83 -12.12 11.42
N PHE A 78 2.96 -10.79 11.38
CA PHE A 78 3.32 -10.06 10.16
C PHE A 78 4.68 -10.51 9.61
N GLN A 79 5.69 -10.65 10.46
CA GLN A 79 7.00 -11.20 10.09
C GLN A 79 6.88 -12.58 9.44
N THR A 80 6.04 -13.44 10.02
CA THR A 80 5.80 -14.80 9.52
C THR A 80 5.12 -14.81 8.16
N VAL A 81 4.03 -14.04 8.00
CA VAL A 81 3.27 -13.95 6.74
C VAL A 81 4.15 -13.38 5.63
N LEU A 82 4.81 -12.24 5.87
CA LEU A 82 5.67 -11.59 4.88
C LEU A 82 6.84 -12.49 4.47
N GLY A 83 7.50 -13.13 5.44
CA GLY A 83 8.59 -14.07 5.16
C GLY A 83 8.12 -15.28 4.35
N SER A 84 6.88 -15.74 4.55
CA SER A 84 6.32 -16.88 3.81
C SER A 84 6.10 -16.58 2.32
N VAL A 85 5.65 -15.36 1.99
CA VAL A 85 5.33 -14.99 0.60
C VAL A 85 6.54 -14.44 -0.15
N ALA A 86 7.48 -13.83 0.56
CA ALA A 86 8.72 -13.31 -0.03
C ALA A 86 9.84 -14.36 -0.12
N ASP A 87 9.68 -15.53 0.53
CA ASP A 87 10.67 -16.61 0.61
C ASP A 87 12.06 -16.12 1.05
N LYS A 88 12.08 -15.21 2.03
CA LYS A 88 13.31 -14.60 2.54
C LYS A 88 13.19 -14.21 4.03
N PRO A 89 14.33 -14.10 4.75
CA PRO A 89 14.34 -13.59 6.11
C PRO A 89 13.74 -12.18 6.18
N VAL A 90 12.88 -11.98 7.18
CA VAL A 90 12.30 -10.67 7.53
C VAL A 90 12.79 -10.31 8.93
N GLU A 91 13.33 -9.11 9.08
CA GLU A 91 13.68 -8.51 10.37
C GLU A 91 12.73 -7.34 10.62
N ILE A 92 12.22 -7.23 11.85
CA ILE A 92 11.38 -6.09 12.25
C ILE A 92 12.18 -5.28 13.26
N GLU A 93 12.39 -4.01 12.95
CA GLU A 93 13.01 -3.03 13.83
C GLU A 93 11.93 -2.05 14.28
N THR A 94 11.79 -1.83 15.59
CA THR A 94 10.80 -0.88 16.13
C THR A 94 11.50 0.31 16.78
N SER A 95 10.95 1.50 16.57
CA SER A 95 11.40 2.73 17.21
C SER A 95 10.22 3.54 17.73
N THR A 96 10.44 4.31 18.80
CA THR A 96 9.44 5.24 19.32
C THR A 96 9.78 6.65 18.84
N ILE A 97 8.84 7.28 18.15
CA ILE A 97 8.98 8.62 17.57
C ILE A 97 8.03 9.62 18.23
N SER A 98 8.33 10.90 18.05
CA SER A 98 7.46 12.00 18.48
C SER A 98 6.62 12.49 17.29
N ALA A 99 5.39 12.00 17.15
CA ALA A 99 4.44 12.53 16.18
C ALA A 99 3.43 13.45 16.89
N GLY A 100 3.41 14.74 16.53
CA GLY A 100 2.41 15.68 17.01
C GLY A 100 1.16 15.68 16.13
N GLY A 101 -0.03 15.83 16.74
CA GLY A 101 -1.29 15.99 16.02
C GLY A 101 -2.30 14.88 16.32
N SER A 102 -3.49 15.01 15.72
CA SER A 102 -4.57 14.01 15.82
C SER A 102 -5.22 13.72 14.47
N ALA A 103 -4.77 14.40 13.42
CA ALA A 103 -5.25 14.28 12.05
C ALA A 103 -4.06 14.52 11.12
N PHE A 104 -3.78 13.56 10.22
CA PHE A 104 -2.61 13.56 9.36
C PHE A 104 -3.03 13.58 7.90
N SER A 105 -2.41 14.45 7.11
CA SER A 105 -2.47 14.39 5.65
C SER A 105 -1.40 13.45 5.10
N ALA A 106 -1.49 13.11 3.81
CA ALA A 106 -0.42 12.38 3.14
C ALA A 106 0.93 13.11 3.13
N GLU A 107 0.91 14.45 3.16
CA GLU A 107 2.12 15.25 3.26
C GLU A 107 2.75 15.10 4.65
N ASP A 108 1.92 15.09 5.71
CA ASP A 108 2.40 14.86 7.07
C ASP A 108 3.04 13.47 7.23
N LEU A 109 2.41 12.42 6.68
CA LEU A 109 2.97 11.05 6.72
C LEU A 109 4.35 10.99 6.07
N ARG A 110 4.52 11.64 4.91
CA ARG A 110 5.81 11.73 4.22
C ARG A 110 6.81 12.59 4.96
N GLY A 111 6.37 13.66 5.61
CA GLY A 111 7.20 14.48 6.48
C GLY A 111 7.81 13.66 7.61
N LEU A 112 6.97 12.88 8.30
CA LEU A 112 7.39 11.99 9.38
C LEU A 112 8.33 10.89 8.88
N GLU A 113 8.01 10.22 7.77
CA GLU A 113 8.92 9.25 7.15
C GLU A 113 10.27 9.88 6.79
N ASN A 114 10.30 11.05 6.16
CA ASN A 114 11.57 11.70 5.81
C ASN A 114 12.39 12.12 7.04
N GLU A 115 11.74 12.36 8.17
CA GLU A 115 12.41 12.74 9.43
C GLU A 115 12.98 11.53 10.16
N HIS A 116 12.26 10.40 10.15
CA HIS A 116 12.56 9.26 11.03
C HIS A 116 13.09 8.03 10.32
N ARG A 117 12.80 7.84 9.02
CA ARG A 117 13.20 6.65 8.28
C ARG A 117 14.72 6.51 8.22
N ASP A 118 15.25 5.48 8.85
CA ASP A 118 16.69 5.20 8.94
C ASP A 118 17.12 4.13 7.92
N THR A 119 16.24 3.17 7.61
CA THR A 119 16.51 2.03 6.75
C THR A 119 16.07 2.31 5.33
N VAL A 120 17.02 2.19 4.39
CA VAL A 120 16.78 2.31 2.95
C VAL A 120 17.08 1.00 2.23
N THR A 121 16.37 0.76 1.12
CA THR A 121 16.70 -0.35 0.22
C THR A 121 18.09 -0.12 -0.39
N ASP A 122 19.04 -0.98 -0.07
CA ASP A 122 20.41 -0.94 -0.59
C ASP A 122 21.06 -2.33 -0.57
N GLY A 123 21.84 -2.62 -1.61
CA GLY A 123 22.55 -3.89 -1.78
C GLY A 123 21.63 -5.11 -1.66
N ASP A 124 21.81 -5.87 -0.59
CA ASP A 124 21.12 -7.14 -0.32
C ASP A 124 19.86 -6.97 0.57
N THR A 125 19.41 -5.73 0.80
CA THR A 125 18.35 -5.41 1.76
C THR A 125 17.23 -4.64 1.06
N ALA A 126 15.99 -5.13 1.15
CA ALA A 126 14.80 -4.33 0.89
C ALA A 126 14.25 -3.72 2.19
N SER A 127 13.86 -2.45 2.13
CA SER A 127 13.28 -1.73 3.27
C SER A 127 11.79 -1.50 3.04
N MET A 128 10.98 -1.96 4.00
CA MET A 128 9.55 -1.63 4.12
C MET A 128 9.36 -0.75 5.36
N TYR A 129 8.61 0.34 5.24
CA TYR A 129 8.42 1.31 6.31
C TYR A 129 6.97 1.33 6.80
N VAL A 130 6.80 1.30 8.11
CA VAL A 130 5.51 1.30 8.79
C VAL A 130 5.47 2.43 9.80
N LEU A 131 4.48 3.32 9.67
CA LEU A 131 4.28 4.43 10.59
C LEU A 131 3.01 4.22 11.41
N SER A 132 3.14 4.01 12.73
CA SER A 132 1.98 3.85 13.61
C SER A 132 1.71 5.13 14.40
N LEU A 133 0.51 5.71 14.23
CA LEU A 133 0.15 7.02 14.76
C LEU A 133 -1.12 7.00 15.60
N ASN A 134 -1.19 7.95 16.54
CA ASN A 134 -2.42 8.31 17.24
C ASN A 134 -3.23 9.30 16.40
N GLY A 135 -4.45 8.98 16.00
CA GLY A 135 -5.34 9.92 15.32
C GLY A 135 -6.01 9.32 14.10
N THR A 136 -6.25 10.14 13.07
CA THR A 136 -6.93 9.72 11.83
C THR A 136 -6.26 10.31 10.60
N LEU A 137 -6.54 9.73 9.43
CA LEU A 137 -6.25 10.38 8.15
C LEU A 137 -7.25 11.53 7.91
N SER A 138 -6.74 12.72 7.57
CA SER A 138 -7.52 13.96 7.47
C SER A 138 -8.57 13.96 6.36
N ASP A 139 -8.31 13.27 5.26
CA ASP A 139 -9.19 13.21 4.08
C ASP A 139 -10.14 12.00 4.07
N ARG A 140 -9.86 10.99 4.91
CA ARG A 140 -10.64 9.75 5.02
C ARG A 140 -10.85 9.36 6.47
N GLN A 141 -12.05 9.65 6.96
CA GLN A 141 -12.42 9.30 8.34
C GLN A 141 -12.72 7.81 8.46
N GLY A 142 -12.33 7.21 9.59
CA GLY A 142 -12.69 5.84 9.94
C GLY A 142 -11.76 4.76 9.39
N ILE A 143 -10.78 5.11 8.56
CA ILE A 143 -9.74 4.18 8.13
C ILE A 143 -8.73 3.92 9.27
N ILE A 144 -8.13 2.74 9.27
CA ILE A 144 -7.08 2.35 10.26
C ILE A 144 -5.74 1.98 9.63
N GLY A 145 -5.68 1.89 8.31
CA GLY A 145 -4.46 1.67 7.54
C GLY A 145 -4.48 2.49 6.26
N VAL A 146 -3.29 2.78 5.72
CA VAL A 146 -3.12 3.35 4.38
C VAL A 146 -1.71 3.14 3.83
N ALA A 147 -1.61 2.51 2.66
CA ALA A 147 -0.41 2.56 1.83
C ALA A 147 -0.31 3.93 1.12
N TYR A 148 0.78 4.66 1.38
CA TYR A 148 0.97 6.04 0.89
C TYR A 148 2.27 6.25 0.08
N GLY A 149 3.00 5.17 -0.20
CA GLY A 149 4.16 5.13 -1.08
C GLY A 149 4.48 3.71 -1.53
N GLY A 150 5.46 3.55 -2.42
CA GLY A 150 5.86 2.23 -2.94
C GLY A 150 6.48 1.28 -1.91
N SER A 151 6.98 1.80 -0.79
CA SER A 151 7.55 1.02 0.31
C SER A 151 6.98 1.37 1.69
N SER A 152 5.91 2.16 1.76
CA SER A 152 5.52 2.82 3.01
C SER A 152 4.00 2.81 3.22
N PHE A 153 3.58 2.43 4.42
CA PHE A 153 2.20 2.53 4.87
C PHE A 153 2.09 3.03 6.31
N ALA A 154 0.92 3.56 6.66
CA ALA A 154 0.64 4.08 8.00
C ALA A 154 -0.53 3.33 8.64
N LEU A 155 -0.50 3.23 9.97
CA LEU A 155 -1.53 2.67 10.82
C LEU A 155 -2.06 3.73 11.79
N PHE A 156 -3.36 3.71 12.06
CA PHE A 156 -4.03 4.63 12.98
C PHE A 156 -4.64 3.87 14.17
N LEU A 157 -3.76 3.40 15.05
CA LEU A 157 -4.05 2.48 16.15
C LEU A 157 -4.27 3.20 17.48
N GLU A 158 -5.29 4.05 17.56
CA GLU A 158 -5.63 4.70 18.83
C GLU A 158 -6.06 3.64 19.88
N GLN A 159 -5.21 3.43 20.90
CA GLN A 159 -5.36 2.36 21.90
C GLN A 159 -6.67 2.41 22.72
N ASN A 160 -7.41 3.53 22.69
CA ASN A 160 -8.67 3.71 23.42
C ASN A 160 -9.93 3.38 22.61
N ARG A 161 -9.81 2.81 21.39
CA ARG A 161 -10.96 2.50 20.54
C ARG A 161 -11.76 1.26 20.96
N GLY A 162 -11.28 0.48 21.94
CA GLY A 162 -12.02 -0.66 22.49
C GLY A 162 -12.11 -1.87 21.55
N LEU A 163 -11.18 -1.98 20.60
CA LEU A 163 -11.07 -3.09 19.67
C LEU A 163 -10.25 -4.23 20.28
N ASP A 164 -10.51 -5.47 19.84
CA ASP A 164 -9.60 -6.59 20.10
C ASP A 164 -8.31 -6.36 19.31
N SER A 165 -7.38 -5.64 19.94
CA SER A 165 -6.38 -4.84 19.22
C SER A 165 -5.45 -5.70 18.37
N ALA A 166 -5.02 -6.85 18.87
CA ALA A 166 -4.06 -7.70 18.17
C ALA A 166 -4.61 -8.33 16.87
N ALA A 167 -5.88 -8.76 16.84
CA ALA A 167 -6.47 -9.36 15.65
C ALA A 167 -6.67 -8.34 14.53
N VAL A 168 -7.12 -7.13 14.89
CA VAL A 168 -7.25 -6.02 13.94
C VAL A 168 -5.88 -5.57 13.45
N GLU A 169 -4.90 -5.41 14.34
CA GLU A 169 -3.53 -5.05 13.99
C GLU A 169 -2.91 -6.04 13.00
N ARG A 170 -3.07 -7.36 13.23
CA ARG A 170 -2.59 -8.39 12.30
C ARG A 170 -3.17 -8.22 10.90
N ALA A 171 -4.49 -8.09 10.82
CA ALA A 171 -5.18 -7.98 9.54
C ALA A 171 -4.76 -6.73 8.78
N VAL A 172 -4.72 -5.57 9.43
CA VAL A 172 -4.35 -4.30 8.77
C VAL A 172 -2.88 -4.31 8.34
N LEU A 173 -1.95 -4.80 9.16
CA LEU A 173 -0.54 -4.95 8.76
C LEU A 173 -0.41 -5.75 7.47
N VAL A 174 -1.07 -6.91 7.41
CA VAL A 174 -1.02 -7.80 6.25
C VAL A 174 -1.72 -7.18 5.04
N HIS A 175 -2.85 -6.50 5.24
CA HIS A 175 -3.59 -5.79 4.19
C HIS A 175 -2.73 -4.70 3.53
N GLU A 176 -2.17 -3.80 4.33
CA GLU A 176 -1.37 -2.69 3.81
C GLU A 176 -0.08 -3.17 3.15
N ALA A 177 0.54 -4.22 3.71
CA ALA A 177 1.66 -4.87 3.05
C ALA A 177 1.24 -5.51 1.73
N GLY A 178 0.03 -6.06 1.61
CA GLY A 178 -0.53 -6.56 0.36
C GLY A 178 -0.55 -5.49 -0.73
N HIS A 179 -0.99 -4.26 -0.40
CA HIS A 179 -0.90 -3.12 -1.32
C HIS A 179 0.54 -2.84 -1.76
N LEU A 180 1.52 -2.91 -0.83
CA LEU A 180 2.95 -2.75 -1.17
C LEU A 180 3.52 -3.90 -2.00
N LEU A 181 2.95 -5.10 -1.88
CA LEU A 181 3.26 -6.28 -2.69
C LEU A 181 2.49 -6.31 -4.02
N ALA A 182 1.84 -5.20 -4.36
CA ALA A 182 1.05 -5.02 -5.58
C ALA A 182 -0.11 -6.01 -5.68
N LEU A 183 -0.75 -6.41 -4.58
CA LEU A 183 -1.92 -7.27 -4.65
C LEU A 183 -3.15 -6.55 -5.15
N VAL A 184 -4.01 -7.31 -5.83
CA VAL A 184 -5.29 -6.89 -6.41
C VAL A 184 -5.13 -5.74 -7.38
N ASN A 185 -4.71 -6.06 -8.61
CA ASN A 185 -4.70 -5.12 -9.75
C ASN A 185 -3.89 -3.82 -9.56
N VAL A 186 -3.00 -3.77 -8.56
CA VAL A 186 -2.09 -2.64 -8.37
C VAL A 186 -0.95 -2.71 -9.38
N GLY A 187 -1.08 -1.98 -10.49
CA GLY A 187 -0.07 -1.91 -11.55
C GLY A 187 -0.10 -3.07 -12.55
N TYR A 188 -1.09 -3.96 -12.49
CA TYR A 188 -1.32 -5.07 -13.43
C TYR A 188 -2.81 -5.43 -13.46
N GLU A 189 -3.21 -6.33 -14.34
CA GLU A 189 -4.53 -6.99 -14.29
C GLU A 189 -4.32 -8.46 -13.92
N SER A 190 -4.87 -8.89 -12.79
CA SER A 190 -4.78 -10.26 -12.33
C SER A 190 -5.59 -11.18 -13.23
N PRO A 191 -5.11 -12.41 -13.53
CA PRO A 191 -5.94 -13.43 -14.17
C PRO A 191 -7.02 -13.98 -13.23
N ARG A 192 -7.04 -13.58 -11.96
CA ARG A 192 -8.02 -13.95 -10.93
C ARG A 192 -8.99 -12.78 -10.77
N ASP A 193 -10.22 -12.97 -11.25
CA ASP A 193 -11.30 -11.97 -11.21
C ASP A 193 -11.85 -11.82 -9.78
N ARG A 194 -11.15 -11.03 -8.96
CA ARG A 194 -11.48 -10.83 -7.54
C ARG A 194 -11.53 -9.39 -7.09
N GLU A 195 -11.14 -8.43 -7.92
CA GLU A 195 -11.24 -7.01 -7.56
C GLU A 195 -12.70 -6.60 -7.33
N ASP A 196 -12.95 -5.86 -6.26
CA ASP A 196 -14.26 -5.32 -5.96
C ASP A 196 -14.59 -4.15 -6.92
N PRO A 197 -15.75 -4.19 -7.61
CA PRO A 197 -16.09 -3.19 -8.62
C PRO A 197 -16.32 -1.79 -8.06
N ASP A 198 -16.62 -1.68 -6.76
CA ASP A 198 -16.86 -0.41 -6.06
C ASP A 198 -15.64 0.02 -5.22
N HIS A 199 -14.68 -0.88 -4.98
CA HIS A 199 -13.48 -0.66 -4.18
C HIS A 199 -12.23 -1.15 -4.93
N ALA A 200 -11.75 -0.33 -5.86
CA ALA A 200 -10.53 -0.62 -6.61
C ALA A 200 -9.35 -0.99 -5.70
N ASN A 201 -8.50 -1.90 -6.18
CA ASN A 201 -7.37 -2.51 -5.47
C ASN A 201 -7.74 -3.34 -4.23
N HIS A 202 -9.01 -3.70 -4.06
CA HIS A 202 -9.45 -4.54 -2.95
C HIS A 202 -10.18 -5.77 -3.45
N SER A 203 -10.12 -6.84 -2.67
CA SER A 203 -10.84 -8.07 -2.98
C SER A 203 -12.33 -7.92 -2.67
N SER A 204 -13.18 -8.48 -3.53
CA SER A 204 -14.62 -8.70 -3.28
C SER A 204 -14.89 -9.94 -2.41
N ASN A 205 -13.86 -10.76 -2.16
CA ASN A 205 -13.95 -11.92 -1.28
C ASN A 205 -13.91 -11.50 0.20
N ALA A 206 -15.00 -11.68 0.94
CA ALA A 206 -15.08 -11.32 2.35
C ALA A 206 -14.14 -12.12 3.28
N ASP A 207 -13.64 -13.26 2.81
CA ASP A 207 -12.67 -14.09 3.54
C ASP A 207 -11.21 -13.74 3.19
N SER A 208 -10.98 -12.80 2.27
CA SER A 208 -9.64 -12.31 1.92
C SER A 208 -9.19 -11.22 2.89
N VAL A 209 -7.91 -11.27 3.31
CA VAL A 209 -7.31 -10.14 4.04
C VAL A 209 -7.29 -8.87 3.19
N MET A 210 -7.27 -8.98 1.86
CA MET A 210 -7.35 -7.85 0.93
C MET A 210 -8.78 -7.30 0.74
N HIS A 211 -9.77 -7.78 1.49
CA HIS A 211 -11.12 -7.24 1.43
C HIS A 211 -11.17 -5.78 1.94
N TRP A 212 -11.85 -4.90 1.20
CA TRP A 212 -11.89 -3.45 1.48
C TRP A 212 -12.34 -3.09 2.90
N ALA A 213 -13.14 -3.94 3.54
CA ALA A 213 -13.64 -3.69 4.88
C ALA A 213 -12.55 -3.83 5.97
N VAL A 214 -11.41 -4.46 5.68
CA VAL A 214 -10.29 -4.59 6.63
C VAL A 214 -9.72 -3.23 6.99
N GLU A 215 -9.76 -2.25 6.08
CA GLU A 215 -9.35 -0.88 6.35
C GLU A 215 -10.34 -0.12 7.28
N SER A 216 -11.50 -0.68 7.62
CA SER A 216 -12.58 -0.01 8.38
C SER A 216 -13.03 -0.78 9.62
N VAL A 217 -12.69 -0.22 10.78
CA VAL A 217 -13.09 -0.70 12.13
C VAL A 217 -14.57 -1.01 12.26
N SER A 218 -15.43 -0.19 11.66
CA SER A 218 -16.88 -0.29 11.85
C SER A 218 -17.51 -1.54 11.25
N ILE A 219 -16.80 -2.23 10.36
CA ILE A 219 -17.26 -3.45 9.70
C ILE A 219 -16.64 -4.70 10.34
N LEU A 220 -15.43 -4.57 10.89
CA LEU A 220 -14.72 -5.65 11.58
C LEU A 220 -15.47 -6.16 12.82
N ASP A 221 -16.08 -5.26 13.59
CA ASP A 221 -16.90 -5.61 14.77
C ASP A 221 -18.15 -6.46 14.41
N ALA A 222 -18.58 -6.45 13.14
CA ALA A 222 -19.74 -7.22 12.68
C ALA A 222 -19.39 -8.66 12.28
N LEU A 223 -18.10 -8.97 12.13
CA LEU A 223 -17.60 -10.30 11.77
C LEU A 223 -17.26 -11.04 13.06
N GLY A 224 -18.19 -11.86 13.56
CA GLY A 224 -18.05 -12.59 14.84
C GLY A 224 -16.90 -13.61 14.95
N GLY A 225 -15.97 -13.64 13.99
CA GLY A 225 -14.73 -14.43 13.98
C GLY A 225 -13.43 -13.62 13.85
N GLY A 226 -13.50 -12.27 13.82
CA GLY A 226 -12.37 -11.39 13.51
C GLY A 226 -12.11 -11.25 12.00
N PRO A 227 -11.37 -10.21 11.56
CA PRO A 227 -10.93 -10.12 10.16
C PRO A 227 -10.04 -11.30 9.76
N PRO A 228 -10.04 -11.69 8.47
CA PRO A 228 -8.95 -12.49 7.91
C PRO A 228 -7.62 -11.76 8.11
N ASP A 229 -6.58 -12.49 8.52
CA ASP A 229 -5.25 -11.95 8.80
C ASP A 229 -4.13 -12.61 8.00
N ASP A 230 -4.47 -13.38 6.96
CA ASP A 230 -3.51 -14.03 6.07
C ASP A 230 -3.96 -13.89 4.60
N PHE A 231 -2.99 -13.94 3.69
CA PHE A 231 -3.25 -13.95 2.25
C PHE A 231 -3.97 -15.23 1.84
N ASP A 232 -5.06 -15.09 1.09
CA ASP A 232 -5.81 -16.22 0.57
C ASP A 232 -5.10 -16.90 -0.62
N ASP A 233 -5.71 -17.95 -1.17
CA ASP A 233 -5.12 -18.73 -2.26
C ASP A 233 -4.90 -17.88 -3.54
N ASP A 234 -5.78 -16.94 -3.83
CA ASP A 234 -5.67 -16.09 -5.01
C ASP A 234 -4.57 -15.04 -4.84
N ASP A 235 -4.48 -14.44 -3.66
CA ASP A 235 -3.41 -13.52 -3.29
C ASP A 235 -2.04 -14.21 -3.37
N ARG A 236 -1.90 -15.37 -2.73
CA ARG A 236 -0.64 -16.14 -2.77
C ARG A 236 -0.24 -16.54 -4.18
N ALA A 237 -1.20 -16.85 -5.03
CA ALA A 237 -0.93 -17.25 -6.39
C ALA A 237 -0.53 -16.05 -7.28
N ASP A 238 -1.10 -14.86 -7.09
CA ASP A 238 -0.59 -13.63 -7.70
C ASP A 238 0.83 -13.28 -7.22
N LEU A 239 1.09 -13.37 -5.91
CA LEU A 239 2.43 -13.12 -5.35
C LEU A 239 3.48 -14.07 -5.96
N ALA A 240 3.13 -15.35 -6.13
CA ALA A 240 4.01 -16.33 -6.79
C ALA A 240 4.24 -15.99 -8.28
N ASP A 241 3.21 -15.50 -8.98
CA ASP A 241 3.33 -15.06 -10.37
C ASP A 241 4.21 -13.80 -10.49
N ILE A 242 4.13 -12.85 -9.55
CA ILE A 242 5.01 -11.68 -9.48
C ILE A 242 6.46 -12.08 -9.17
N ALA A 243 6.64 -12.97 -8.18
CA ALA A 243 7.94 -13.50 -7.76
C ALA A 243 8.66 -14.23 -8.91
N SER A 244 7.92 -15.02 -9.69
CA SER A 244 8.48 -15.74 -10.85
C SER A 244 8.64 -14.86 -12.10
N GLY A 245 8.03 -13.67 -12.12
CA GLY A 245 8.00 -12.78 -13.28
C GLY A 245 6.97 -13.15 -14.35
N ALA A 246 6.04 -14.06 -14.05
CA ALA A 246 4.87 -14.30 -14.89
C ALA A 246 3.92 -13.09 -14.90
N ILE A 247 3.86 -12.35 -13.79
CA ILE A 247 3.24 -11.02 -13.68
C ILE A 247 4.36 -10.00 -13.43
N VAL A 248 4.26 -8.86 -14.09
CA VAL A 248 5.20 -7.73 -13.91
C VAL A 248 4.36 -6.47 -13.71
N PRO A 249 4.17 -6.02 -12.46
CA PRO A 249 3.52 -4.74 -12.18
C PRO A 249 4.26 -3.56 -12.85
N GLU A 250 3.52 -2.60 -13.40
CA GLU A 250 4.03 -1.42 -14.11
C GLU A 250 3.66 -0.12 -13.37
N PHE A 251 4.65 0.76 -13.11
CA PHE A 251 4.52 2.03 -12.37
C PHE A 251 5.30 3.20 -13.01
#